data_AF-A0A4Q7V6V9-F1
#
_entry.id   AF-A0A4Q7V6V9-F1
#
_cell.length_a   1.000
_cell.length_b   1.000
_cell.length_c   1.000
_cell.angle_alpha   90.00
_cell.angle_beta   90.00
_cell.angle_gamma   90.00
#
_symmetry.space_group_name_H-M   'P 1'
#
loop_
_entity.id
_entity.type
_entity.pdbx_description
1 polymer ?
#
loop_
_entity_poly.entity_id
_entity_poly.type
_entity_poly.pdbx_seq_one_letter_code
_entity_poly.pdbx_strand_id
1 'polypeptide(L)'
;MRTRMRAGLRGVGLLAVTGALVAAAVSPASAAESATWQPDLSAGEGTGVVVVDGTARFDADTAVGAPAEDPSEAGEATPGDATESSADPAEIVPTGLLTLPSRPLDRPTTEVDSTLVTDAAPGSTAGIDVRGKRADGGWTEWIPATPGDAPGSGRTELPRAVDEVQGRIVLTSTGGTPPTVRGVTLSAAPASESEAESDPMTEAGPRSYSVFATREGLVGGTTANGHKIANRDRFVALPSRRALSPNGKSDYSVKVCAPNKRCAFAPVWDIGPWNTQDDYWNPSPERQRFKDLPQGVPQAQAAFRNGHNGGKDQFGRRPANPAGIDLGDGIFWDALGLKDNSQVQVDYLWTGSVRLSTVSTEGSEDEVDVHASPDAGSPVVGIAADSADVPVECTQGTGEQAWLRIGEGQYIPANAVESAPTDVPACGPAAPADSPATLAAPSAPSAPGDKAGDAVATDPPADSAGESAGEKAADKAGAAQKATGPATDPTPGPADKTTQKSTTSDAPGTGTSTADDPTTSAPAEAPGPASPTAPAAPTDAGTRQAATPGTGAAQRAPSVATP
;
A
#
# COMPACT_ATOMS: atom_id res chain seq x y z
N MET A 1 -46.11 55.47 47.39
CA MET A 1 -47.53 55.63 47.79
C MET A 1 -48.31 56.17 46.60
N ARG A 2 -49.52 55.62 46.33
CA ARG A 2 -50.66 56.31 45.67
C ARG A 2 -50.47 56.82 44.21
N THR A 3 -51.46 56.82 43.30
CA THR A 3 -52.75 56.11 43.18
C THR A 3 -53.13 56.06 41.69
N ARG A 4 -53.99 55.10 41.31
CA ARG A 4 -54.70 54.99 40.02
C ARG A 4 -55.40 56.30 39.58
N MET A 5 -55.48 56.54 38.26
CA MET A 5 -56.70 56.77 37.44
C MET A 5 -56.28 57.43 36.10
N ARG A 6 -56.45 56.78 34.94
CA ARG A 6 -57.66 56.50 34.15
C ARG A 6 -58.22 57.70 33.37
N ALA A 7 -58.29 57.49 32.05
CA ALA A 7 -59.24 58.00 31.07
C ALA A 7 -59.15 59.47 30.61
N GLY A 8 -58.76 59.64 29.34
CA GLY A 8 -58.87 60.88 28.56
C GLY A 8 -58.91 60.54 27.06
N LEU A 9 -60.13 60.41 26.51
CA LEU A 9 -60.39 59.81 25.20
C LEU A 9 -60.18 60.79 24.02
N ARG A 10 -59.14 60.59 23.20
CA ARG A 10 -58.98 61.03 21.79
C ARG A 10 -58.00 60.03 21.13
N GLY A 11 -58.05 59.66 19.86
CA GLY A 11 -58.75 60.15 18.68
C GLY A 11 -57.90 59.66 17.49
N VAL A 12 -58.49 59.02 16.49
CA VAL A 12 -57.76 58.15 15.52
C VAL A 12 -56.72 58.91 14.69
N GLY A 13 -55.52 58.34 14.58
CA GLY A 13 -54.48 58.74 13.61
C GLY A 13 -53.95 57.48 12.90
N LEU A 14 -54.42 57.25 11.67
CA LEU A 14 -54.05 56.08 10.86
C LEU A 14 -52.73 56.37 10.13
N LEU A 15 -51.66 55.64 10.46
CA LEU A 15 -50.34 55.78 9.82
C LEU A 15 -50.05 54.51 9.01
N ALA A 16 -50.46 54.52 7.73
CA ALA A 16 -50.13 53.47 6.79
C ALA A 16 -48.67 53.64 6.34
N VAL A 17 -47.78 52.78 6.85
CA VAL A 17 -46.39 52.69 6.38
C VAL A 17 -46.33 51.69 5.23
N THR A 18 -46.23 52.20 4.01
CA THR A 18 -46.04 51.38 2.81
C THR A 18 -44.59 50.90 2.76
N GLY A 19 -44.30 49.77 3.43
CA GLY A 19 -43.02 49.09 3.33
C GLY A 19 -42.86 48.47 1.93
N ALA A 20 -42.02 49.09 1.08
CA ALA A 20 -41.64 48.51 -0.19
C ALA A 20 -40.70 47.31 0.05
N LEU A 21 -41.26 46.09 0.07
CA LEU A 21 -40.45 44.88 -0.07
C LEU A 21 -39.80 44.89 -1.46
N VAL A 22 -38.52 45.24 -1.50
CA VAL A 22 -37.67 44.86 -2.64
C VAL A 22 -37.44 43.36 -2.49
N ALA A 23 -38.27 42.57 -3.17
CA ALA A 23 -37.98 41.17 -3.41
C ALA A 23 -36.76 41.09 -4.33
N ALA A 24 -35.57 41.07 -3.73
CA ALA A 24 -34.36 40.69 -4.44
C ALA A 24 -34.60 39.27 -4.97
N ALA A 25 -34.70 39.15 -6.30
CA ALA A 25 -34.75 37.86 -6.95
C ALA A 25 -33.40 37.18 -6.74
N VAL A 26 -33.29 36.41 -5.65
CA VAL A 26 -32.20 35.46 -5.48
C VAL A 26 -32.40 34.43 -6.58
N SER A 27 -31.72 34.62 -7.71
CA SER A 27 -31.63 33.58 -8.73
C SER A 27 -31.15 32.31 -8.03
N PRO A 28 -31.85 31.18 -8.13
CA PRO A 28 -31.34 29.95 -7.57
C PRO A 28 -29.97 29.70 -8.20
N ALA A 29 -28.94 29.54 -7.36
CA ALA A 29 -27.63 29.18 -7.85
C ALA A 29 -27.79 27.88 -8.64
N SER A 30 -27.54 27.94 -9.95
CA SER A 30 -27.54 26.74 -10.78
C SER A 30 -26.46 25.82 -10.21
N ALA A 31 -26.87 24.68 -9.65
CA ALA A 31 -25.93 23.66 -9.23
C ALA A 31 -25.01 23.36 -10.41
N ALA A 32 -23.70 23.44 -10.18
CA ALA A 32 -22.73 23.21 -11.23
C ALA A 32 -22.90 21.77 -11.75
N GLU A 33 -23.04 21.62 -13.06
CA GLU A 33 -23.25 20.30 -13.66
C GLU A 33 -22.04 19.40 -13.43
N SER A 34 -22.29 18.14 -13.01
CA SER A 34 -21.24 17.14 -12.81
C SER A 34 -20.59 16.74 -14.13
N ALA A 35 -19.27 16.61 -14.14
CA ALA A 35 -18.54 16.08 -15.27
C ALA A 35 -18.69 14.56 -15.31
N THR A 36 -19.47 14.02 -16.25
CA THR A 36 -19.68 12.58 -16.43
C THR A 36 -18.95 12.04 -17.65
N TRP A 37 -18.23 10.92 -17.52
CA TRP A 37 -17.53 10.26 -18.63
C TRP A 37 -17.49 8.74 -18.48
N GLN A 38 -17.13 8.05 -19.57
CA GLN A 38 -16.89 6.62 -19.61
C GLN A 38 -15.44 6.38 -20.05
N PRO A 39 -14.55 5.86 -19.18
CA PRO A 39 -13.21 5.49 -19.58
C PRO A 39 -13.22 4.35 -20.61
N ASP A 40 -12.33 4.41 -21.59
CA ASP A 40 -12.10 3.28 -22.50
C ASP A 40 -11.37 2.17 -21.73
N LEU A 41 -12.04 1.02 -21.56
CA LEU A 41 -11.48 -0.13 -20.87
C LEU A 41 -10.27 -0.70 -21.62
N SER A 42 -10.24 -0.63 -22.95
CA SER A 42 -9.17 -1.19 -23.79
C SER A 42 -7.86 -0.39 -23.74
N ALA A 43 -7.92 0.84 -23.21
CA ALA A 43 -6.76 1.67 -22.90
C ALA A 43 -6.32 1.55 -21.42
N GLY A 44 -6.90 0.63 -20.65
CA GLY A 44 -6.47 0.32 -19.28
C GLY A 44 -5.28 -0.64 -19.22
N GLU A 45 -4.46 -0.49 -18.19
CA GLU A 45 -3.24 -1.29 -17.96
C GLU A 45 -3.26 -1.94 -16.57
N GLY A 46 -2.72 -3.17 -16.45
CA GLY A 46 -2.67 -3.87 -15.17
C GLY A 46 -2.40 -5.38 -15.29
N THR A 47 -2.77 -6.14 -14.26
CA THR A 47 -2.50 -7.58 -14.12
C THR A 47 -3.75 -8.31 -13.61
N GLY A 48 -3.96 -9.56 -14.01
CA GLY A 48 -5.14 -10.35 -13.62
C GLY A 48 -6.46 -9.89 -14.26
N VAL A 49 -6.39 -9.03 -15.27
CA VAL A 49 -7.53 -8.56 -16.05
C VAL A 49 -7.13 -8.47 -17.52
N VAL A 50 -7.92 -9.07 -18.41
CA VAL A 50 -7.77 -8.94 -19.87
C VAL A 50 -9.00 -8.27 -20.47
N VAL A 51 -8.79 -7.39 -21.44
CA VAL A 51 -9.88 -6.70 -22.14
C VAL A 51 -10.05 -7.30 -23.53
N VAL A 52 -11.22 -7.91 -23.77
CA VAL A 52 -11.55 -8.55 -25.05
C VAL A 52 -12.92 -8.04 -25.48
N ASP A 53 -13.04 -7.58 -26.74
CA ASP A 53 -14.26 -6.97 -27.28
C ASP A 53 -14.84 -5.84 -26.39
N GLY A 54 -13.96 -4.97 -25.86
CA GLY A 54 -14.33 -3.86 -24.98
C GLY A 54 -14.84 -4.26 -23.59
N THR A 55 -14.78 -5.55 -23.23
CA THR A 55 -15.19 -6.06 -21.92
C THR A 55 -13.98 -6.52 -21.12
N ALA A 56 -13.76 -5.94 -19.95
CA ALA A 56 -12.76 -6.39 -18.99
C ALA A 56 -13.22 -7.71 -18.34
N ARG A 57 -12.35 -8.71 -18.33
CA ARG A 57 -12.59 -10.04 -17.76
C ARG A 57 -11.44 -10.38 -16.83
N PHE A 58 -11.75 -10.99 -15.70
CA PHE A 58 -10.74 -11.53 -14.80
C PHE A 58 -9.90 -12.62 -15.50
N ASP A 59 -8.59 -12.54 -15.32
CA ASP A 59 -7.61 -13.51 -15.82
C ASP A 59 -6.89 -14.17 -14.65
N ALA A 60 -7.13 -15.46 -14.45
CA ALA A 60 -6.55 -16.22 -13.35
C ALA A 60 -5.04 -16.48 -13.53
N ASP A 61 -4.51 -16.44 -14.76
CA ASP A 61 -3.11 -16.77 -15.04
C ASP A 61 -2.16 -15.61 -14.65
N THR A 62 -2.68 -14.38 -14.56
CA THR A 62 -1.93 -13.17 -14.19
C THR A 62 -2.45 -12.46 -12.94
N ALA A 63 -3.52 -12.96 -12.31
CA ALA A 63 -4.03 -12.43 -11.04
C ALA A 63 -3.10 -12.76 -9.87
N VAL A 64 -2.92 -11.80 -8.97
CA VAL A 64 -2.09 -11.95 -7.77
C VAL A 64 -2.99 -12.16 -6.57
N GLY A 65 -2.71 -13.18 -5.76
CA GLY A 65 -3.61 -13.65 -4.72
C GLY A 65 -3.17 -13.30 -3.31
N ALA A 66 -4.16 -12.97 -2.48
CA ALA A 66 -4.01 -12.90 -1.03
C ALA A 66 -4.85 -14.04 -0.38
N PRO A 67 -4.57 -14.43 0.87
CA PRO A 67 -5.45 -15.35 1.61
C PRO A 67 -6.90 -14.85 1.65
N ALA A 68 -7.88 -15.75 1.71
CA ALA A 68 -9.25 -15.38 2.06
C ALA A 68 -9.28 -14.77 3.47
N GLU A 69 -10.13 -13.76 3.66
CA GLU A 69 -10.49 -13.31 5.00
C GLU A 69 -11.29 -14.42 5.70
N ASP A 70 -10.92 -14.75 6.94
CA ASP A 70 -11.60 -15.78 7.73
C ASP A 70 -13.07 -15.38 7.96
N PRO A 71 -14.06 -16.12 7.43
CA PRO A 71 -15.47 -15.81 7.64
C PRO A 71 -15.93 -16.08 9.09
N SER A 72 -15.06 -16.62 9.94
CA SER A 72 -15.31 -16.88 11.35
C SER A 72 -14.41 -16.04 12.28
N GLU A 73 -15.00 -14.94 12.79
CA GLU A 73 -14.58 -14.38 14.08
C GLU A 73 -14.44 -15.52 15.11
N ALA A 74 -13.23 -15.71 15.64
CA ALA A 74 -12.86 -16.67 16.69
C ALA A 74 -12.76 -18.18 16.35
N GLY A 75 -12.26 -18.55 15.17
CA GLY A 75 -11.66 -19.89 14.95
C GLY A 75 -10.34 -20.08 15.74
N GLU A 76 -10.25 -21.14 16.57
CA GLU A 76 -9.09 -21.42 17.44
C GLU A 76 -7.94 -22.11 16.69
N ALA A 77 -7.14 -21.32 15.96
CA ALA A 77 -5.96 -21.80 15.24
C ALA A 77 -4.85 -22.27 16.20
N THR A 78 -4.34 -23.49 15.96
CA THR A 78 -3.27 -24.12 16.75
C THR A 78 -2.00 -23.25 16.73
N PRO A 79 -1.33 -22.99 17.88
CA PRO A 79 -0.14 -22.14 17.90
C PRO A 79 1.11 -22.80 17.27
N GLY A 80 1.60 -22.25 16.15
CA GLY A 80 2.94 -22.53 15.60
C GLY A 80 3.07 -22.32 14.08
N ASP A 81 4.22 -21.79 13.64
CA ASP A 81 4.74 -21.79 12.25
C ASP A 81 3.93 -21.15 11.10
N ALA A 82 3.00 -20.23 11.39
CA ALA A 82 2.41 -19.37 10.35
C ALA A 82 3.44 -18.33 9.82
N THR A 83 4.14 -18.65 8.72
CA THR A 83 4.90 -17.66 7.93
C THR A 83 3.97 -16.82 7.04
N GLU A 84 4.47 -15.76 6.41
CA GLU A 84 3.72 -15.05 5.34
C GLU A 84 3.29 -15.99 4.21
N SER A 85 4.08 -17.05 3.98
CA SER A 85 3.87 -18.12 3.02
C SER A 85 3.32 -19.40 3.69
N SER A 86 2.66 -19.27 4.85
CA SER A 86 2.13 -20.39 5.65
C SER A 86 1.24 -21.32 4.83
N ALA A 87 1.68 -22.57 4.66
CA ALA A 87 1.15 -23.51 3.68
C ALA A 87 -0.06 -24.33 4.17
N ASP A 88 -0.82 -23.82 5.14
CA ASP A 88 -2.18 -24.31 5.44
C ASP A 88 -3.15 -23.29 4.81
N PRO A 89 -3.69 -23.55 3.61
CA PRO A 89 -4.32 -22.51 2.82
C PRO A 89 -5.70 -22.16 3.38
N ALA A 90 -5.79 -20.99 4.00
CA ALA A 90 -6.93 -20.13 3.69
C ALA A 90 -7.00 -19.99 2.16
N GLU A 91 -8.19 -20.20 1.59
CA GLU A 91 -8.41 -20.20 0.14
C GLU A 91 -7.83 -18.93 -0.48
N ILE A 92 -6.85 -19.05 -1.38
CA ILE A 92 -6.26 -17.86 -2.00
C ILE A 92 -7.31 -17.20 -2.88
N VAL A 93 -7.60 -15.92 -2.64
CA VAL A 93 -8.47 -15.07 -3.44
C VAL A 93 -7.58 -14.34 -4.46
N PRO A 94 -7.52 -14.78 -5.73
CA PRO A 94 -6.74 -14.08 -6.73
C PRO A 94 -7.46 -12.78 -7.11
N THR A 95 -6.68 -11.71 -7.22
CA THR A 95 -7.15 -10.36 -7.51
C THR A 95 -6.53 -9.86 -8.81
N GLY A 96 -7.38 -9.36 -9.70
CA GLY A 96 -7.00 -8.61 -10.88
C GLY A 96 -7.22 -7.12 -10.69
N LEU A 97 -6.30 -6.31 -11.19
CA LEU A 97 -6.33 -4.85 -11.17
C LEU A 97 -6.20 -4.32 -12.60
N LEU A 98 -7.10 -3.43 -13.02
CA LEU A 98 -7.03 -2.72 -14.31
C LEU A 98 -7.12 -1.22 -14.06
N THR A 99 -6.00 -0.52 -14.16
CA THR A 99 -5.90 0.94 -14.03
C THR A 99 -6.38 1.58 -15.34
N LEU A 100 -7.42 2.41 -15.27
CA LEU A 100 -8.03 3.05 -16.44
C LEU A 100 -7.30 4.36 -16.77
N PRO A 101 -7.44 4.91 -17.99
CA PRO A 101 -6.97 6.25 -18.31
C PRO A 101 -7.53 7.30 -17.34
N SER A 102 -6.67 8.23 -16.92
CA SER A 102 -7.08 9.36 -16.10
C SER A 102 -7.81 10.43 -16.91
N ARG A 103 -8.55 11.30 -16.21
CA ARG A 103 -9.38 12.35 -16.81
C ARG A 103 -9.16 13.68 -16.10
N PRO A 104 -8.56 14.68 -16.79
CA PRO A 104 -8.59 16.06 -16.36
C PRO A 104 -10.02 16.62 -16.32
N LEU A 105 -10.27 17.49 -15.34
CA LEU A 105 -11.55 18.15 -15.08
C LEU A 105 -11.41 19.66 -15.30
N ASP A 106 -12.49 20.30 -15.77
CA ASP A 106 -12.54 21.76 -15.91
C ASP A 106 -12.75 22.49 -14.56
N ARG A 107 -13.06 21.73 -13.50
CA ARG A 107 -13.22 22.21 -12.12
C ARG A 107 -12.77 21.13 -11.14
N PRO A 108 -12.16 21.51 -10.00
CA PRO A 108 -11.76 20.56 -8.98
C PRO A 108 -12.97 19.78 -8.42
N THR A 109 -12.73 18.56 -7.95
CA THR A 109 -13.71 17.74 -7.23
C THR A 109 -13.17 17.17 -5.92
N THR A 110 -14.04 17.00 -4.93
CA THR A 110 -13.81 16.22 -3.69
C THR A 110 -14.57 14.89 -3.71
N GLU A 111 -15.37 14.60 -4.75
CA GLU A 111 -16.33 13.49 -4.76
C GLU A 111 -16.51 12.90 -6.16
N VAL A 112 -16.38 11.57 -6.27
CA VAL A 112 -16.60 10.84 -7.52
C VAL A 112 -17.63 9.74 -7.31
N ASP A 113 -18.77 9.87 -7.99
CA ASP A 113 -19.71 8.77 -8.16
C ASP A 113 -19.26 7.86 -9.30
N SER A 114 -19.53 6.57 -9.15
CA SER A 114 -19.15 5.52 -10.08
C SER A 114 -20.32 4.58 -10.36
N THR A 115 -20.36 4.02 -11.57
CA THR A 115 -21.32 2.98 -11.95
C THR A 115 -20.64 1.98 -12.88
N LEU A 116 -20.64 0.72 -12.48
CA LEU A 116 -20.07 -0.39 -13.25
C LEU A 116 -21.20 -1.24 -13.84
N VAL A 117 -21.08 -1.59 -15.12
CA VAL A 117 -21.95 -2.58 -15.76
C VAL A 117 -21.26 -3.95 -15.64
N THR A 118 -21.60 -4.71 -14.59
CA THR A 118 -20.91 -5.95 -14.24
C THR A 118 -21.77 -7.18 -14.43
N ASP A 119 -21.15 -8.30 -14.79
CA ASP A 119 -21.70 -9.64 -14.58
C ASP A 119 -20.75 -10.41 -13.65
N ALA A 120 -21.19 -10.70 -12.42
CA ALA A 120 -20.43 -11.43 -11.41
C ALA A 120 -21.31 -12.51 -10.76
N ALA A 121 -20.78 -13.72 -10.65
CA ALA A 121 -21.43 -14.83 -9.97
C ALA A 121 -21.13 -14.81 -8.45
N PRO A 122 -21.91 -15.51 -7.61
CA PRO A 122 -21.53 -15.74 -6.21
C PRO A 122 -20.12 -16.35 -6.12
N GLY A 123 -19.28 -15.82 -5.22
CA GLY A 123 -17.85 -16.17 -5.14
C GLY A 123 -16.93 -15.35 -6.06
N SER A 124 -17.46 -14.31 -6.72
CA SER A 124 -16.68 -13.34 -7.47
C SER A 124 -17.12 -11.91 -7.14
N THR A 125 -16.20 -10.95 -7.22
CA THR A 125 -16.52 -9.53 -7.02
C THR A 125 -15.96 -8.67 -8.16
N ALA A 126 -16.62 -7.54 -8.40
CA ALA A 126 -16.15 -6.48 -9.26
C ALA A 126 -16.42 -5.14 -8.57
N GLY A 127 -15.37 -4.35 -8.38
CA GLY A 127 -15.42 -3.03 -7.76
C GLY A 127 -14.51 -2.05 -8.48
N ILE A 128 -14.45 -0.82 -7.97
CA ILE A 128 -13.56 0.22 -8.47
C ILE A 128 -12.91 0.96 -7.30
N ASP A 129 -11.62 1.26 -7.45
CA ASP A 129 -10.97 2.31 -6.67
C ASP A 129 -10.95 3.59 -7.48
N VAL A 130 -11.02 4.73 -6.80
CA VAL A 130 -10.81 6.04 -7.41
C VAL A 130 -9.67 6.74 -6.67
N ARG A 131 -8.81 7.44 -7.42
CA ARG A 131 -7.88 8.44 -6.91
C ARG A 131 -8.02 9.72 -7.72
N GLY A 132 -7.41 10.80 -7.24
CA GLY A 132 -7.24 12.00 -8.05
C GLY A 132 -5.87 12.65 -7.90
N LYS A 133 -5.53 13.50 -8.86
CA LYS A 133 -4.29 14.27 -8.87
C LYS A 133 -4.59 15.69 -8.39
N ARG A 134 -3.81 16.13 -7.40
CA ARG A 134 -3.89 17.46 -6.82
C ARG A 134 -3.21 18.47 -7.73
N ALA A 135 -3.47 19.76 -7.53
CA ALA A 135 -2.90 20.84 -8.35
C ALA A 135 -1.37 20.92 -8.29
N ASP A 136 -0.73 20.41 -7.23
CA ASP A 136 0.73 20.27 -7.10
C ASP A 136 1.31 19.06 -7.86
N GLY A 137 0.46 18.30 -8.58
CA GLY A 137 0.83 17.11 -9.33
C GLY A 137 0.84 15.82 -8.51
N GLY A 138 0.68 15.88 -7.18
CA GLY A 138 0.68 14.70 -6.32
C GLY A 138 -0.63 13.90 -6.40
N TRP A 139 -0.54 12.57 -6.50
CA TRP A 139 -1.71 11.70 -6.38
C TRP A 139 -2.23 11.67 -4.94
N THR A 140 -3.56 11.57 -4.78
CA THR A 140 -4.16 10.94 -3.60
C THR A 140 -3.95 9.43 -3.67
N GLU A 141 -4.14 8.75 -2.55
CA GLU A 141 -4.27 7.30 -2.54
C GLU A 141 -5.42 6.81 -3.44
N TRP A 142 -5.34 5.54 -3.84
CA TRP A 142 -6.49 4.77 -4.32
C TRP A 142 -7.47 4.56 -3.16
N ILE A 143 -8.72 4.98 -3.33
CA ILE A 143 -9.78 4.81 -2.34
C ILE A 143 -10.87 3.91 -2.94
N PRO A 144 -11.19 2.76 -2.31
CA PRO A 144 -12.27 1.89 -2.79
C PRO A 144 -13.62 2.62 -2.74
N ALA A 145 -14.40 2.55 -3.81
CA ALA A 145 -15.74 3.14 -3.83
C ALA A 145 -16.66 2.44 -2.81
N THR A 146 -17.31 3.24 -1.96
CA THR A 146 -18.34 2.75 -1.04
C THR A 146 -19.58 2.37 -1.84
N PRO A 147 -20.11 1.14 -1.75
CA PRO A 147 -21.28 0.72 -2.52
C PRO A 147 -22.51 1.59 -2.26
N GLY A 148 -23.22 1.98 -3.33
CA GLY A 148 -24.48 2.71 -3.27
C GLY A 148 -25.71 1.79 -3.28
N ASP A 149 -26.90 2.39 -3.24
CA ASP A 149 -28.18 1.66 -3.21
C ASP A 149 -28.45 0.83 -4.48
N ALA A 150 -27.90 1.25 -5.62
CA ALA A 150 -28.09 0.55 -6.90
C ALA A 150 -26.94 -0.46 -7.15
N PRO A 151 -27.20 -1.67 -7.67
CA PRO A 151 -26.17 -2.63 -8.02
C PRO A 151 -25.12 -2.04 -8.97
N GLY A 152 -23.84 -2.20 -8.63
CA GLY A 152 -22.72 -1.65 -9.40
C GLY A 152 -22.50 -0.14 -9.24
N SER A 153 -23.34 0.57 -8.47
CA SER A 153 -23.08 1.97 -8.09
C SER A 153 -22.18 2.07 -6.87
N GLY A 154 -21.39 3.13 -6.78
CA GLY A 154 -20.60 3.43 -5.59
C GLY A 154 -20.05 4.86 -5.60
N ARG A 155 -19.68 5.36 -4.43
CA ARG A 155 -19.21 6.73 -4.21
C ARG A 155 -17.84 6.74 -3.54
N THR A 156 -16.97 7.63 -4.00
CA THR A 156 -15.66 7.87 -3.39
C THR A 156 -15.53 9.33 -2.96
N GLU A 157 -15.33 9.54 -1.65
CA GLU A 157 -14.88 10.82 -1.10
C GLU A 157 -13.35 10.89 -1.21
N LEU A 158 -12.84 11.99 -1.76
CA LEU A 158 -11.42 12.26 -1.89
C LEU A 158 -10.97 13.20 -0.75
N PRO A 159 -9.75 13.04 -0.20
CA PRO A 159 -9.31 13.77 0.99
C PRO A 159 -9.07 15.26 0.73
N ARG A 160 -8.99 15.69 -0.54
CA ARG A 160 -8.77 17.06 -1.02
C ARG A 160 -9.44 17.25 -2.38
N ALA A 161 -9.56 18.51 -2.80
CA ALA A 161 -9.92 18.85 -4.17
C ALA A 161 -8.85 18.34 -5.16
N VAL A 162 -9.29 17.76 -6.29
CA VAL A 162 -8.42 17.23 -7.35
C VAL A 162 -8.88 17.72 -8.73
N ASP A 163 -7.92 17.98 -9.62
CA ASP A 163 -8.16 18.47 -10.99
C ASP A 163 -8.13 17.35 -12.04
N GLU A 164 -7.72 16.15 -11.65
CA GLU A 164 -7.66 14.96 -12.51
C GLU A 164 -8.13 13.74 -11.71
N VAL A 165 -8.97 12.88 -12.30
CA VAL A 165 -9.53 11.70 -11.63
C VAL A 165 -9.14 10.43 -12.40
N GLN A 166 -8.83 9.36 -11.68
CA GLN A 166 -8.54 8.06 -12.28
C GLN A 166 -9.26 6.92 -11.54
N GLY A 167 -9.79 5.97 -12.29
CA GLY A 167 -10.40 4.74 -11.77
C GLY A 167 -9.50 3.52 -11.96
N ARG A 168 -9.58 2.55 -11.05
CA ARG A 168 -8.95 1.23 -11.19
C ARG A 168 -9.97 0.14 -10.88
N ILE A 169 -10.30 -0.68 -11.86
CA ILE A 169 -11.20 -1.83 -11.67
C ILE A 169 -10.47 -2.88 -10.83
N VAL A 170 -11.17 -3.43 -9.84
CA VAL A 170 -10.70 -4.52 -8.97
C VAL A 170 -11.63 -5.71 -9.17
N LEU A 171 -11.08 -6.83 -9.63
CA LEU A 171 -11.81 -8.08 -9.87
C LEU A 171 -11.28 -9.19 -8.95
N THR A 172 -12.16 -9.95 -8.31
CA THR A 172 -11.75 -11.17 -7.56
C THR A 172 -12.62 -12.36 -7.93
N SER A 173 -12.07 -13.56 -7.89
CA SER A 173 -12.83 -14.78 -8.19
C SER A 173 -12.26 -16.01 -7.49
N THR A 174 -13.04 -16.62 -6.61
CA THR A 174 -12.84 -18.01 -6.13
C THR A 174 -13.84 -18.99 -6.77
N GLY A 175 -14.90 -18.47 -7.41
CA GLY A 175 -15.94 -19.27 -8.08
C GLY A 175 -15.60 -19.69 -9.51
N GLY A 176 -16.42 -20.62 -10.05
CA GLY A 176 -16.25 -21.19 -11.39
C GLY A 176 -16.67 -20.32 -12.59
N THR A 177 -17.26 -19.14 -12.35
CA THR A 177 -17.60 -18.16 -13.41
C THR A 177 -16.95 -16.82 -13.06
N PRO A 178 -15.85 -16.45 -13.73
CA PRO A 178 -15.12 -15.21 -13.43
C PRO A 178 -15.97 -13.94 -13.66
N PRO A 179 -15.71 -12.86 -12.90
CA PRO A 179 -16.44 -11.60 -13.06
C PRO A 179 -16.00 -10.87 -14.33
N THR A 180 -16.93 -10.09 -14.88
CA THR A 180 -16.68 -9.23 -16.05
C THR A 180 -17.27 -7.84 -15.85
N VAL A 181 -16.65 -6.84 -16.49
CA VAL A 181 -17.10 -5.44 -16.52
C VAL A 181 -17.20 -4.99 -17.97
N ARG A 182 -18.42 -4.68 -18.40
CA ARG A 182 -18.76 -4.25 -19.76
C ARG A 182 -18.72 -2.73 -19.95
N GLY A 183 -18.56 -1.98 -18.87
CA GLY A 183 -18.45 -0.53 -18.91
C GLY A 183 -18.32 0.08 -17.52
N VAL A 184 -17.67 1.24 -17.45
CA VAL A 184 -17.54 2.08 -16.26
C VAL A 184 -18.04 3.48 -16.64
N THR A 185 -18.84 4.08 -15.78
CA THR A 185 -19.18 5.51 -15.83
C THR A 185 -18.67 6.15 -14.54
N LEU A 186 -17.98 7.28 -14.66
CA LEU A 186 -17.56 8.12 -13.53
C LEU A 186 -18.22 9.49 -13.66
N SER A 187 -18.58 10.08 -12.53
CA SER A 187 -19.18 11.41 -12.45
C SER A 187 -18.54 12.19 -11.31
N ALA A 188 -17.89 13.30 -11.62
CA ALA A 188 -17.27 14.20 -10.66
C ALA A 188 -18.19 15.40 -10.39
N ALA A 189 -18.59 15.58 -9.12
CA ALA A 189 -19.32 16.77 -8.70
C ALA A 189 -18.31 17.91 -8.44
N PRO A 190 -18.50 19.14 -8.97
CA PRO A 190 -17.59 20.23 -8.68
C PRO A 190 -17.57 20.54 -7.18
N ALA A 191 -16.37 20.63 -6.61
CA ALA A 191 -16.17 21.01 -5.21
C ALA A 191 -16.77 22.39 -4.93
N SER A 192 -17.29 22.61 -3.72
CA SER A 192 -17.71 23.96 -3.30
C SER A 192 -16.51 24.91 -3.22
N GLU A 193 -16.75 26.23 -3.31
CA GLU A 193 -15.70 27.24 -3.17
C GLU A 193 -14.88 27.04 -1.88
N SER A 194 -15.55 26.71 -0.77
CA SER A 194 -14.91 26.40 0.52
C SER A 194 -14.06 25.13 0.54
N GLU A 195 -14.36 24.14 -0.31
CA GLU A 195 -13.55 22.92 -0.44
C GLU A 195 -12.35 23.17 -1.36
N ALA A 196 -12.54 23.87 -2.47
CA ALA A 196 -11.47 24.25 -3.40
C ALA A 196 -10.43 25.19 -2.73
N GLU A 197 -10.85 26.09 -1.85
CA GLU A 197 -9.96 26.98 -1.08
C GLU A 197 -9.33 26.31 0.17
N SER A 198 -9.68 25.05 0.49
CA SER A 198 -9.21 24.39 1.72
C SER A 198 -7.80 23.79 1.65
N ASP A 199 -7.15 23.83 0.49
CA ASP A 199 -5.80 23.29 0.31
C ASP A 199 -4.74 24.26 0.84
N PRO A 200 -3.90 23.87 1.82
CA PRO A 200 -2.93 24.79 2.42
C PRO A 200 -1.84 25.18 1.40
N MET A 201 -1.68 26.49 1.17
CA MET A 201 -0.59 27.07 0.37
C MET A 201 0.84 26.79 0.87
N THR A 202 0.99 26.08 2.00
CA THR A 202 2.30 25.74 2.59
C THR A 202 2.55 24.25 2.43
N GLU A 203 3.68 23.88 1.81
CA GLU A 203 4.10 22.48 1.67
C GLU A 203 4.17 21.80 3.04
N ALA A 204 3.49 20.66 3.16
CA ALA A 204 3.58 19.76 4.31
C ALA A 204 4.56 18.63 3.99
N GLY A 205 5.52 18.40 4.88
CA GLY A 205 6.40 17.24 4.79
C GLY A 205 5.61 15.92 4.84
N PRO A 206 6.12 14.84 4.21
CA PRO A 206 5.47 13.55 4.25
C PRO A 206 5.35 13.03 5.68
N ARG A 207 4.30 12.24 5.94
CA ARG A 207 4.17 11.49 7.20
C ARG A 207 5.35 10.52 7.31
N SER A 208 5.85 10.34 8.52
CA SER A 208 7.09 9.60 8.78
C SER A 208 6.96 8.73 10.02
N TYR A 209 7.23 7.43 9.89
CA TYR A 209 7.06 6.46 10.97
C TYR A 209 8.23 5.49 11.08
N SER A 210 8.51 5.08 12.32
CA SER A 210 9.49 4.02 12.58
C SER A 210 8.78 2.66 12.58
N VAL A 211 9.13 1.80 11.63
CA VAL A 211 8.52 0.47 11.45
C VAL A 211 9.58 -0.62 11.40
N PHE A 212 9.18 -1.85 11.70
CA PHE A 212 10.03 -3.01 11.50
C PHE A 212 9.97 -3.42 10.02
N ALA A 213 11.13 -3.50 9.37
CA ALA A 213 11.29 -3.89 7.99
C ALA A 213 11.82 -5.31 7.87
N THR A 214 11.21 -6.07 6.98
CA THR A 214 11.64 -7.41 6.57
C THR A 214 12.17 -7.42 5.14
N ARG A 215 12.91 -8.47 4.77
CA ARG A 215 13.28 -8.73 3.38
C ARG A 215 12.13 -9.47 2.69
N GLU A 216 11.65 -8.89 1.59
CA GLU A 216 10.66 -9.48 0.68
C GLU A 216 11.12 -10.86 0.20
N GLY A 217 12.20 -10.89 -0.58
CA GLY A 217 12.91 -12.12 -0.92
C GLY A 217 12.19 -13.10 -1.84
N LEU A 218 11.08 -12.71 -2.45
CA LEU A 218 10.28 -13.51 -3.39
C LEU A 218 10.79 -13.43 -4.85
N VAL A 219 12.11 -13.49 -5.07
CA VAL A 219 12.69 -13.47 -6.43
C VAL A 219 12.13 -14.60 -7.29
N GLY A 220 11.67 -14.27 -8.49
CA GLY A 220 10.89 -15.14 -9.40
C GLY A 220 9.37 -15.09 -9.19
N GLY A 221 8.91 -14.44 -8.12
CA GLY A 221 7.51 -14.14 -7.85
C GLY A 221 6.96 -13.01 -8.72
N THR A 222 5.71 -12.61 -8.44
CA THR A 222 5.03 -11.51 -9.12
C THR A 222 4.46 -10.58 -8.07
N THR A 223 4.82 -9.31 -8.12
CA THR A 223 4.27 -8.30 -7.23
C THR A 223 2.82 -7.99 -7.58
N ALA A 224 2.05 -7.42 -6.65
CA ALA A 224 0.66 -7.04 -6.86
C ALA A 224 0.40 -6.08 -8.03
N ASN A 225 1.38 -5.27 -8.46
CA ASN A 225 1.23 -4.45 -9.67
C ASN A 225 1.51 -5.20 -10.99
N GLY A 226 2.02 -6.44 -10.92
CA GLY A 226 2.30 -7.31 -12.07
C GLY A 226 3.78 -7.43 -12.44
N HIS A 227 4.69 -6.73 -11.75
CA HIS A 227 6.13 -6.85 -12.01
C HIS A 227 6.67 -8.23 -11.58
N LYS A 228 7.55 -8.82 -12.40
CA LYS A 228 8.21 -10.11 -12.12
C LYS A 228 9.52 -9.86 -11.38
N ILE A 229 9.55 -10.25 -10.10
CA ILE A 229 10.65 -9.92 -9.19
C ILE A 229 11.96 -10.54 -9.69
N ALA A 230 12.91 -9.71 -10.13
CA ALA A 230 14.25 -10.10 -10.48
C ALA A 230 15.22 -9.97 -9.28
N ASN A 231 16.45 -10.43 -9.48
CA ASN A 231 17.46 -10.43 -8.42
C ASN A 231 18.02 -9.02 -8.22
N ARG A 232 17.98 -8.53 -6.97
CA ARG A 232 18.35 -7.16 -6.55
C ARG A 232 17.39 -6.05 -6.98
N ASP A 233 16.13 -6.38 -7.24
CA ASP A 233 15.09 -5.38 -7.47
C ASP A 233 14.96 -4.37 -6.31
N ARG A 234 14.57 -3.15 -6.67
CA ARG A 234 14.59 -1.97 -5.82
C ARG A 234 13.19 -1.39 -5.60
N PHE A 235 12.37 -2.11 -4.84
CA PHE A 235 11.00 -1.70 -4.49
C PHE A 235 10.71 -1.97 -3.01
N VAL A 236 9.52 -1.57 -2.57
CA VAL A 236 8.94 -1.98 -1.29
C VAL A 236 7.54 -2.56 -1.45
N ALA A 237 7.13 -3.42 -0.51
CA ALA A 237 5.73 -3.77 -0.29
C ALA A 237 5.18 -2.95 0.88
N LEU A 238 3.94 -2.47 0.76
CA LEU A 238 3.21 -1.86 1.87
C LEU A 238 1.87 -2.56 2.11
N PRO A 239 1.41 -2.68 3.37
CA PRO A 239 0.30 -3.56 3.71
C PRO A 239 -1.09 -2.99 3.35
N SER A 240 -1.15 -2.11 2.35
CA SER A 240 -2.38 -1.61 1.76
C SER A 240 -2.25 -1.34 0.26
N ARG A 241 -3.22 -1.86 -0.49
CA ARG A 241 -3.41 -1.58 -1.93
C ARG A 241 -3.74 -0.11 -2.27
N ARG A 242 -3.97 0.74 -1.25
CA ARG A 242 -4.23 2.17 -1.39
C ARG A 242 -3.04 2.95 -1.95
N ALA A 243 -1.82 2.52 -1.63
CA ALA A 243 -0.57 3.12 -2.08
C ALA A 243 0.20 2.24 -3.10
N LEU A 244 -0.50 1.39 -3.86
CA LEU A 244 0.11 0.54 -4.88
C LEU A 244 0.29 1.30 -6.21
N SER A 245 1.53 1.46 -6.66
CA SER A 245 1.85 2.08 -7.95
C SER A 245 1.53 1.11 -9.10
N PRO A 246 0.91 1.56 -10.20
CA PRO A 246 0.79 0.77 -11.43
C PRO A 246 2.17 0.31 -11.93
N ASN A 247 2.20 -0.76 -12.74
CA ASN A 247 3.45 -1.30 -13.26
C ASN A 247 4.21 -0.25 -14.10
N GLY A 248 5.51 -0.12 -13.88
CA GLY A 248 6.34 0.92 -14.54
C GLY A 248 5.94 2.36 -14.21
N LYS A 249 5.33 2.61 -13.03
CA LYS A 249 5.00 3.95 -12.51
C LYS A 249 5.55 4.15 -11.10
N SER A 250 5.77 5.42 -10.75
CA SER A 250 6.38 5.89 -9.51
C SER A 250 5.38 6.42 -8.46
N ASP A 251 4.11 6.54 -8.85
CA ASP A 251 3.02 7.33 -8.22
C ASP A 251 2.96 7.33 -6.68
N TYR A 252 3.37 6.21 -6.07
CA TYR A 252 3.68 6.11 -4.66
C TYR A 252 5.10 5.60 -4.49
N SER A 253 5.92 6.42 -3.84
CA SER A 253 7.29 6.10 -3.46
C SER A 253 7.50 6.41 -1.97
N VAL A 254 8.47 5.71 -1.37
CA VAL A 254 8.90 5.92 0.00
C VAL A 254 10.36 6.31 0.06
N LYS A 255 10.74 7.04 1.11
CA LYS A 255 12.13 7.13 1.57
C LYS A 255 12.30 6.25 2.80
N VAL A 256 13.18 5.26 2.72
CA VAL A 256 13.52 4.37 3.84
C VAL A 256 14.92 4.73 4.34
N CYS A 257 15.10 4.94 5.64
CA CYS A 257 16.40 5.20 6.27
C CYS A 257 16.69 4.16 7.36
N ALA A 258 17.85 3.51 7.27
CA ALA A 258 18.30 2.48 8.21
C ALA A 258 19.06 3.08 9.41
N PRO A 259 19.23 2.34 10.52
CA PRO A 259 19.94 2.82 11.71
C PRO A 259 21.40 3.25 11.45
N ASN A 260 22.03 2.70 10.42
CA ASN A 260 23.38 3.06 9.96
C ASN A 260 23.43 4.38 9.15
N LYS A 261 22.32 5.11 9.05
CA LYS A 261 22.14 6.39 8.33
C LYS A 261 22.21 6.31 6.80
N ARG A 262 22.26 5.11 6.21
CA ARG A 262 21.99 4.95 4.78
C ARG A 262 20.49 5.06 4.51
N CYS A 263 20.13 5.70 3.40
CA CYS A 263 18.74 5.82 2.96
C CYS A 263 18.55 5.30 1.53
N ALA A 264 17.31 5.00 1.18
CA ALA A 264 16.90 4.56 -0.15
C ALA A 264 15.56 5.22 -0.51
N PHE A 265 15.42 5.73 -1.73
CA PHE A 265 14.13 6.06 -2.31
C PHE A 265 13.69 4.91 -3.22
N ALA A 266 12.45 4.45 -3.07
CA ALA A 266 11.95 3.27 -3.76
C ALA A 266 10.44 3.34 -4.03
N PRO A 267 9.97 2.89 -5.21
CA PRO A 267 8.54 2.79 -5.51
C PRO A 267 7.86 1.64 -4.76
N VAL A 268 6.55 1.77 -4.55
CA VAL A 268 5.70 0.74 -3.93
C VAL A 268 5.09 -0.16 -5.02
N TRP A 269 5.61 -1.38 -5.18
CA TRP A 269 5.17 -2.31 -6.24
C TRP A 269 4.30 -3.46 -5.73
N ASP A 270 4.29 -3.73 -4.42
CA ASP A 270 3.61 -4.91 -3.87
C ASP A 270 2.76 -4.59 -2.61
N ILE A 271 1.90 -5.55 -2.23
CA ILE A 271 1.01 -5.44 -1.08
C ILE A 271 1.37 -6.49 -0.01
N GLY A 272 1.82 -6.01 1.15
CA GLY A 272 2.29 -6.80 2.31
C GLY A 272 3.18 -5.92 3.19
N PRO A 273 3.62 -6.35 4.39
CA PRO A 273 3.46 -7.65 5.04
C PRO A 273 2.13 -7.85 5.77
N TRP A 274 1.74 -9.12 5.93
CA TRP A 274 0.62 -9.70 6.71
C TRP A 274 -0.80 -9.25 6.33
N ASN A 275 -0.97 -8.02 5.85
CA ASN A 275 -2.25 -7.36 5.58
C ASN A 275 -2.24 -6.72 4.18
N THR A 276 -3.44 -6.45 3.65
CA THR A 276 -3.65 -5.77 2.34
C THR A 276 -4.60 -4.57 2.42
N GLN A 277 -5.08 -4.25 3.62
CA GLN A 277 -5.99 -3.15 3.94
C GLN A 277 -5.54 -2.37 5.19
N ASP A 278 -4.24 -2.36 5.47
CA ASP A 278 -3.60 -1.72 6.63
C ASP A 278 -2.69 -0.55 6.21
N ASP A 279 -3.31 0.55 5.84
CA ASP A 279 -2.71 1.86 5.56
C ASP A 279 -2.38 2.62 6.85
N TYR A 280 -1.57 2.03 7.73
CA TYR A 280 -1.29 2.54 9.09
C TYR A 280 -0.70 3.96 9.15
N TRP A 281 -0.18 4.49 8.04
CA TRP A 281 0.23 5.90 7.92
C TRP A 281 -0.96 6.87 7.92
N ASN A 282 -2.19 6.40 7.71
CA ASN A 282 -3.41 7.17 7.81
C ASN A 282 -3.91 7.28 9.27
N PRO A 283 -4.42 8.44 9.70
CA PRO A 283 -5.00 8.61 11.02
C PRO A 283 -6.24 7.72 11.17
N SER A 284 -6.54 7.35 12.40
CA SER A 284 -7.62 6.43 12.78
C SER A 284 -8.96 6.60 12.03
N PRO A 285 -9.48 7.81 11.74
CA PRO A 285 -10.71 7.96 10.96
C PRO A 285 -10.59 7.58 9.47
N GLU A 286 -9.41 7.84 8.87
CA GLU A 286 -9.10 7.69 7.43
C GLU A 286 -8.59 6.29 7.06
N ARG A 287 -7.99 5.56 8.02
CA ARG A 287 -7.42 4.21 7.84
C ARG A 287 -8.49 3.20 7.38
N GLN A 288 -8.19 2.36 6.40
CA GLN A 288 -9.13 1.42 5.78
C GLN A 288 -9.66 0.35 6.77
N ARG A 289 -8.77 -0.26 7.57
CA ARG A 289 -9.12 -1.16 8.69
C ARG A 289 -8.41 -0.72 9.98
N PHE A 290 -8.70 -1.41 11.09
CA PHE A 290 -7.96 -1.26 12.35
C PHE A 290 -7.91 0.19 12.88
N LYS A 291 -9.05 0.87 12.74
CA LYS A 291 -9.25 2.28 13.11
C LYS A 291 -9.03 2.56 14.61
N ASP A 292 -9.06 1.54 15.46
CA ASP A 292 -8.79 1.62 16.89
C ASP A 292 -7.29 1.75 17.22
N LEU A 293 -6.41 1.33 16.31
CA LEU A 293 -4.97 1.47 16.49
C LEU A 293 -4.49 2.92 16.25
N PRO A 294 -3.47 3.39 17.00
CA PRO A 294 -2.84 4.67 16.72
C PRO A 294 -2.24 4.73 15.31
N GLN A 295 -2.21 5.93 14.74
CA GLN A 295 -1.50 6.23 13.50
C GLN A 295 0.00 5.88 13.64
N GLY A 296 0.59 5.34 12.59
CA GLY A 296 1.99 4.90 12.57
C GLY A 296 2.25 3.53 13.19
N VAL A 297 1.22 2.81 13.64
CA VAL A 297 1.34 1.45 14.21
C VAL A 297 0.78 0.43 13.21
N PRO A 298 1.64 -0.34 12.50
CA PRO A 298 1.21 -1.47 11.69
C PRO A 298 0.40 -2.46 12.53
N GLN A 299 -0.67 -3.01 11.96
CA GLN A 299 -1.53 -3.94 12.67
C GLN A 299 -0.78 -5.22 13.03
N ALA A 300 0.07 -5.72 12.14
CA ALA A 300 0.89 -6.91 12.41
C ALA A 300 1.86 -6.69 13.57
N GLN A 301 2.42 -5.48 13.71
CA GLN A 301 3.19 -5.09 14.89
C GLN A 301 2.35 -5.16 16.18
N ALA A 302 1.11 -4.65 16.15
CA ALA A 302 0.21 -4.68 17.30
C ALA A 302 -0.25 -6.12 17.64
N ALA A 303 -0.52 -6.95 16.64
CA ALA A 303 -0.88 -8.35 16.80
C ALA A 303 0.29 -9.15 17.42
N PHE A 304 1.49 -9.03 16.84
CA PHE A 304 2.70 -9.72 17.30
C PHE A 304 3.12 -9.31 18.72
N ARG A 305 3.13 -8.01 19.03
CA ARG A 305 3.66 -7.50 20.32
C ARG A 305 2.62 -7.50 21.45
N ASN A 306 1.37 -7.20 21.13
CA ASN A 306 0.34 -6.84 22.14
C ASN A 306 -0.90 -7.75 22.08
N GLY A 307 -0.98 -8.71 21.15
CA GLY A 307 -2.15 -9.57 20.99
C GLY A 307 -3.38 -8.85 20.43
N HIS A 308 -3.22 -7.70 19.77
CA HIS A 308 -4.30 -7.03 19.04
C HIS A 308 -4.93 -7.99 18.01
N ASN A 309 -6.24 -7.88 17.79
CA ASN A 309 -7.02 -8.82 16.96
C ASN A 309 -6.79 -10.31 17.35
N GLY A 310 -6.70 -10.60 18.65
CA GLY A 310 -6.39 -11.94 19.15
C GLY A 310 -4.97 -12.44 18.83
N GLY A 311 -4.06 -11.54 18.45
CA GLY A 311 -2.72 -11.86 17.96
C GLY A 311 -2.71 -12.32 16.49
N LYS A 312 -3.73 -11.95 15.71
CA LYS A 312 -3.90 -12.36 14.30
C LYS A 312 -3.85 -11.17 13.33
N ASP A 313 -3.42 -11.41 12.09
CA ASP A 313 -3.57 -10.48 10.96
C ASP A 313 -5.03 -10.42 10.45
N GLN A 314 -5.28 -9.67 9.36
CA GLN A 314 -6.61 -9.53 8.75
C GLN A 314 -7.18 -10.85 8.20
N PHE A 315 -6.33 -11.86 7.98
CA PHE A 315 -6.69 -13.18 7.44
C PHE A 315 -6.80 -14.25 8.54
N GLY A 316 -6.67 -13.86 9.80
CA GLY A 316 -6.76 -14.77 10.94
C GLY A 316 -5.48 -15.56 11.24
N ARG A 317 -4.39 -15.34 10.49
CA ARG A 317 -3.07 -15.97 10.70
C ARG A 317 -2.36 -15.26 11.86
N ARG A 318 -1.47 -15.93 12.59
CA ARG A 318 -0.63 -15.26 13.61
C ARG A 318 0.65 -14.74 12.95
N PRO A 319 0.94 -13.43 12.94
CA PRO A 319 2.19 -12.91 12.40
C PRO A 319 3.41 -13.54 13.08
N ALA A 320 4.38 -13.98 12.29
CA ALA A 320 5.67 -14.50 12.79
C ALA A 320 6.66 -13.38 13.15
N ASN A 321 6.37 -12.13 12.76
CA ASN A 321 7.19 -10.96 13.01
C ASN A 321 6.29 -9.70 13.10
N PRO A 322 6.80 -8.55 13.58
CA PRO A 322 6.03 -7.31 13.70
C PRO A 322 6.18 -6.39 12.47
N ALA A 323 6.41 -6.92 11.27
CA ALA A 323 6.75 -6.11 10.12
C ALA A 323 5.61 -5.16 9.68
N GLY A 324 6.00 -4.01 9.11
CA GLY A 324 5.09 -3.03 8.51
C GLY A 324 5.50 -2.59 7.09
N ILE A 325 6.60 -3.13 6.57
CA ILE A 325 7.13 -2.89 5.23
C ILE A 325 8.04 -4.06 4.87
N ASP A 326 7.94 -4.56 3.63
CA ASP A 326 8.94 -5.45 3.06
C ASP A 326 9.81 -4.70 2.05
N LEU A 327 11.08 -5.06 2.02
CA LEU A 327 12.09 -4.42 1.18
C LEU A 327 12.60 -5.41 0.14
N GLY A 328 12.57 -4.99 -1.13
CA GLY A 328 13.21 -5.72 -2.24
C GLY A 328 14.70 -5.91 -2.00
N ASP A 329 15.27 -6.96 -2.62
CA ASP A 329 16.64 -7.42 -2.34
C ASP A 329 17.71 -6.34 -2.53
N GLY A 330 17.54 -5.44 -3.51
CA GLY A 330 18.44 -4.30 -3.74
C GLY A 330 18.34 -3.25 -2.64
N ILE A 331 17.12 -2.91 -2.21
CA ILE A 331 16.90 -1.97 -1.09
C ILE A 331 17.50 -2.54 0.20
N PHE A 332 17.20 -3.80 0.52
CA PHE A 332 17.60 -4.41 1.77
C PHE A 332 19.13 -4.53 1.88
N TRP A 333 19.79 -5.14 0.88
CA TRP A 333 21.23 -5.44 0.96
C TRP A 333 22.14 -4.33 0.47
N ASP A 334 21.82 -3.70 -0.67
CA ASP A 334 22.75 -2.82 -1.39
C ASP A 334 22.54 -1.36 -1.02
N ALA A 335 21.28 -0.90 -0.95
CA ALA A 335 20.92 0.46 -0.57
C ALA A 335 21.09 0.73 0.92
N LEU A 336 20.46 -0.10 1.78
CA LEU A 336 20.46 0.11 3.23
C LEU A 336 21.60 -0.63 3.93
N GLY A 337 22.23 -1.61 3.27
CA GLY A 337 23.33 -2.39 3.86
C GLY A 337 22.91 -3.35 4.97
N LEU A 338 21.61 -3.68 5.08
CA LEU A 338 21.08 -4.53 6.14
C LEU A 338 21.64 -5.96 6.01
N LYS A 339 21.74 -6.64 7.16
CA LYS A 339 22.19 -8.04 7.27
C LYS A 339 21.15 -8.94 7.94
N ASP A 340 20.19 -8.34 8.61
CA ASP A 340 19.00 -8.95 9.20
C ASP A 340 17.89 -7.88 9.23
N ASN A 341 16.67 -8.31 9.50
CA ASN A 341 15.49 -7.46 9.64
C ASN A 341 15.73 -6.38 10.71
N SER A 342 15.21 -5.17 10.47
CA SER A 342 15.61 -4.01 11.28
C SER A 342 14.49 -3.00 11.46
N GLN A 343 14.59 -2.19 12.51
CA GLN A 343 13.76 -1.02 12.66
C GLN A 343 14.30 0.07 11.72
N VAL A 344 13.47 0.57 10.80
CA VAL A 344 13.79 1.64 9.85
C VAL A 344 12.90 2.85 10.11
N GLN A 345 13.28 4.01 9.61
CA GLN A 345 12.39 5.16 9.44
C GLN A 345 11.88 5.15 8.00
N VAL A 346 10.58 5.38 7.80
CA VAL A 346 9.95 5.44 6.47
C VAL A 346 9.16 6.74 6.34
N ASP A 347 9.43 7.50 5.27
CA ASP A 347 8.64 8.66 4.86
C ASP A 347 7.76 8.27 3.67
N TYR A 348 6.44 8.51 3.77
CA TYR A 348 5.44 8.11 2.77
C TYR A 348 5.14 9.31 1.86
N LEU A 349 5.84 9.42 0.72
CA LEU A 349 6.05 10.70 0.04
C LEU A 349 4.75 11.36 -0.45
N TRP A 350 3.79 10.57 -0.93
CA TRP A 350 2.47 11.04 -1.38
C TRP A 350 1.58 11.65 -0.28
N THR A 351 1.91 11.41 1.00
CA THR A 351 1.12 11.91 2.13
C THR A 351 1.43 13.38 2.49
N GLY A 352 2.48 13.94 1.89
CA GLY A 352 2.81 15.36 1.95
C GLY A 352 2.32 16.14 0.72
N SER A 353 2.65 17.43 0.70
CA SER A 353 2.51 18.33 -0.46
C SER A 353 3.85 18.93 -0.87
N VAL A 354 4.94 18.22 -0.61
CA VAL A 354 6.27 18.55 -1.17
C VAL A 354 6.29 18.22 -2.65
N ARG A 355 6.86 19.12 -3.48
CA ARG A 355 7.08 18.84 -4.91
C ARG A 355 7.95 17.58 -5.08
N LEU A 356 7.47 16.63 -5.89
CA LEU A 356 8.19 15.40 -6.25
C LEU A 356 8.71 15.45 -7.69
N SER A 357 9.76 14.69 -7.96
CA SER A 357 10.25 14.37 -9.31
C SER A 357 10.56 12.89 -9.41
N THR A 358 10.18 12.27 -10.53
CA THR A 358 10.50 10.87 -10.83
C THR A 358 11.95 10.75 -11.30
N VAL A 359 12.70 9.87 -10.65
CA VAL A 359 14.05 9.47 -11.05
C VAL A 359 13.99 8.68 -12.35
N SER A 360 14.88 9.02 -13.27
CA SER A 360 15.07 8.28 -14.52
C SER A 360 16.55 8.08 -14.79
N THR A 361 16.93 6.84 -15.03
CA THR A 361 18.31 6.43 -15.36
C THR A 361 18.55 6.29 -16.87
N GLU A 362 17.56 6.67 -17.70
CA GLU A 362 17.50 6.39 -19.14
C GLU A 362 17.74 4.91 -19.51
N GLY A 363 17.48 3.98 -18.57
CA GLY A 363 17.70 2.54 -18.73
C GLY A 363 19.17 2.12 -18.76
N SER A 364 20.09 2.99 -18.30
CA SER A 364 21.53 2.71 -18.25
C SER A 364 21.99 2.08 -16.93
N GLU A 365 21.30 2.39 -15.84
CA GLU A 365 21.49 1.87 -14.48
C GLU A 365 20.12 1.63 -13.82
N ASP A 366 20.02 0.89 -12.72
CA ASP A 366 18.73 0.66 -12.03
C ASP A 366 18.49 1.66 -10.86
N GLU A 367 19.43 2.57 -10.64
CA GLU A 367 19.45 3.51 -9.52
C GLU A 367 20.32 4.74 -9.82
N VAL A 368 20.23 5.73 -8.94
CA VAL A 368 21.06 6.94 -8.90
C VAL A 368 21.68 7.06 -7.50
N ASP A 369 22.99 7.29 -7.44
CA ASP A 369 23.68 7.54 -6.17
C ASP A 369 23.22 8.86 -5.52
N VAL A 370 22.87 8.80 -4.22
CA VAL A 370 22.52 9.97 -3.42
C VAL A 370 23.75 10.41 -2.64
N HIS A 371 24.27 11.59 -2.94
CA HIS A 371 25.50 12.13 -2.37
C HIS A 371 25.24 13.00 -1.13
N ALA A 372 26.21 13.05 -0.21
CA ALA A 372 26.17 13.89 0.99
C ALA A 372 26.26 15.40 0.68
N SER A 373 26.65 15.76 -0.53
CA SER A 373 26.89 17.13 -1.01
C SER A 373 26.61 17.19 -2.51
N PRO A 374 26.35 18.38 -3.09
CA PRO A 374 26.20 18.57 -4.53
C PRO A 374 27.57 18.56 -5.24
N ASP A 375 28.24 17.41 -5.18
CA ASP A 375 29.56 17.11 -5.75
C ASP A 375 29.65 15.59 -5.97
N ALA A 376 29.99 15.15 -7.18
CA ALA A 376 30.12 13.74 -7.54
C ALA A 376 31.27 13.03 -6.80
N GLY A 377 32.24 13.78 -6.27
CA GLY A 377 33.29 13.26 -5.37
C GLY A 377 32.85 13.12 -3.91
N SER A 378 31.65 13.59 -3.55
CA SER A 378 31.11 13.50 -2.19
C SER A 378 30.68 12.08 -1.83
N PRO A 379 30.82 11.63 -0.57
CA PRO A 379 30.37 10.30 -0.15
C PRO A 379 28.91 10.02 -0.49
N VAL A 380 28.66 8.83 -1.02
CA VAL A 380 27.31 8.29 -1.26
C VAL A 380 26.69 7.90 0.09
N VAL A 381 25.53 8.47 0.39
CA VAL A 381 24.75 8.27 1.63
C VAL A 381 23.47 7.47 1.40
N GLY A 382 23.15 7.15 0.14
CA GLY A 382 21.98 6.38 -0.21
C GLY A 382 21.86 6.18 -1.72
N ILE A 383 20.71 5.68 -2.15
CA ILE A 383 20.33 5.59 -3.56
C ILE A 383 18.93 6.16 -3.76
N ALA A 384 18.58 6.48 -4.99
CA ALA A 384 17.20 6.51 -5.44
C ALA A 384 17.03 5.51 -6.58
N ALA A 385 16.07 4.60 -6.48
CA ALA A 385 15.81 3.61 -7.53
C ALA A 385 15.28 4.28 -8.81
N ASP A 386 15.50 3.67 -9.97
CA ASP A 386 14.80 4.07 -11.19
C ASP A 386 13.28 4.02 -10.97
N SER A 387 12.54 4.99 -11.51
CA SER A 387 11.11 5.20 -11.23
C SER A 387 10.73 5.40 -9.75
N ALA A 388 11.67 5.77 -8.87
CA ALA A 388 11.31 6.32 -7.56
C ALA A 388 11.01 7.82 -7.68
N ASP A 389 9.95 8.29 -7.04
CA ASP A 389 9.76 9.73 -6.80
C ASP A 389 10.65 10.19 -5.64
N VAL A 390 11.32 11.33 -5.82
CA VAL A 390 12.12 12.02 -4.80
C VAL A 390 11.57 13.42 -4.56
N PRO A 391 11.56 13.93 -3.31
CA PRO A 391 11.18 15.32 -3.05
C PRO A 391 12.25 16.27 -3.60
N VAL A 392 11.86 17.44 -4.10
CA VAL A 392 12.78 18.46 -4.62
C VAL A 392 12.66 19.74 -3.81
N GLU A 393 13.53 19.87 -2.81
CA GLU A 393 13.52 20.98 -1.86
C GLU A 393 14.12 22.26 -2.46
N CYS A 394 15.26 22.13 -3.16
CA CYS A 394 15.95 23.24 -3.81
C CYS A 394 16.91 22.77 -4.91
N THR A 395 17.30 23.69 -5.79
CA THR A 395 18.31 23.45 -6.85
C THR A 395 19.62 24.19 -6.53
N GLN A 396 20.77 23.58 -6.81
CA GLN A 396 22.09 24.21 -6.67
C GLN A 396 22.92 24.06 -7.93
N GLY A 397 23.53 25.15 -8.41
CA GLY A 397 24.22 25.17 -9.70
C GLY A 397 23.25 25.47 -10.86
N THR A 398 23.72 25.33 -12.10
CA THR A 398 22.96 25.61 -13.32
C THR A 398 23.35 24.66 -14.47
N GLY A 399 22.41 24.37 -15.36
CA GLY A 399 22.63 23.50 -16.52
C GLY A 399 22.99 22.06 -16.14
N GLU A 400 23.84 21.42 -16.93
CA GLU A 400 24.29 20.03 -16.74
C GLU A 400 25.08 19.79 -15.43
N GLN A 401 25.44 20.85 -14.71
CA GLN A 401 26.15 20.79 -13.42
C GLN A 401 25.22 21.16 -12.25
N ALA A 402 23.91 21.22 -12.47
CA ALA A 402 22.93 21.44 -11.42
C ALA A 402 22.69 20.17 -10.60
N TRP A 403 22.43 20.36 -9.32
CA TRP A 403 22.09 19.34 -8.34
C TRP A 403 20.75 19.67 -7.69
N LEU A 404 19.98 18.64 -7.36
CA LEU A 404 18.75 18.74 -6.59
C LEU A 404 19.05 18.33 -5.15
N ARG A 405 18.58 19.12 -4.17
CA ARG A 405 18.53 18.67 -2.78
C ARG A 405 17.22 17.92 -2.56
N ILE A 406 17.35 16.65 -2.19
CA ILE A 406 16.23 15.71 -1.99
C ILE A 406 16.03 15.32 -0.51
N GLY A 407 16.65 16.10 0.37
CA GLY A 407 16.62 15.94 1.82
C GLY A 407 17.83 16.61 2.46
N GLU A 408 17.81 16.70 3.79
CA GLU A 408 18.98 17.17 4.55
C GLU A 408 20.20 16.28 4.28
N GLY A 409 21.27 16.87 3.72
CA GLY A 409 22.49 16.15 3.36
C GLY A 409 22.31 15.11 2.25
N GLN A 410 21.31 15.27 1.37
CA GLN A 410 21.01 14.32 0.30
C GLN A 410 20.82 15.05 -1.03
N TYR A 411 21.70 14.75 -2.00
CA TYR A 411 21.75 15.42 -3.29
C TYR A 411 21.87 14.41 -4.44
N ILE A 412 21.19 14.69 -5.56
CA ILE A 412 21.35 13.97 -6.83
C ILE A 412 21.62 14.95 -7.97
N PRO A 413 22.25 14.52 -9.08
CA PRO A 413 22.35 15.32 -10.29
C PRO A 413 20.96 15.71 -10.84
N ALA A 414 20.78 16.93 -11.32
CA ALA A 414 19.48 17.40 -11.81
C ALA A 414 19.03 16.80 -13.15
N ASN A 415 19.95 16.14 -13.88
CA ASN A 415 19.65 15.34 -15.05
C ASN A 415 19.26 13.89 -14.72
N ALA A 416 19.20 13.51 -13.44
CA ALA A 416 18.82 12.16 -12.99
C ALA A 416 17.30 12.02 -12.71
N VAL A 417 16.51 13.01 -13.12
CA VAL A 417 15.04 13.02 -13.02
C VAL A 417 14.42 13.41 -14.36
N GLU A 418 13.23 12.88 -14.68
CA GLU A 418 12.55 13.17 -15.96
C GLU A 418 12.27 14.66 -16.16
N SER A 419 11.93 15.36 -15.09
CA SER A 419 11.76 16.81 -15.04
C SER A 419 11.83 17.31 -13.61
N ALA A 420 12.66 18.31 -13.35
CA ALA A 420 12.62 19.08 -12.12
C ALA A 420 11.38 20.01 -12.13
N PRO A 421 10.72 20.26 -10.99
CA PRO A 421 9.56 21.16 -10.94
C PRO A 421 10.00 22.60 -11.22
N THR A 422 9.19 23.36 -11.94
CA THR A 422 9.56 24.70 -12.45
C THR A 422 9.76 25.76 -11.38
N ASP A 423 9.08 25.62 -10.23
CA ASP A 423 9.05 26.61 -9.14
C ASP A 423 9.92 26.21 -7.94
N VAL A 424 10.99 25.43 -8.17
CA VAL A 424 11.95 25.06 -7.13
C VAL A 424 12.92 26.21 -6.82
N PRO A 425 13.05 26.63 -5.55
CA PRO A 425 13.97 27.71 -5.18
C PRO A 425 15.44 27.27 -5.35
N ALA A 426 16.32 28.25 -5.57
CA ALA A 426 17.76 28.01 -5.43
C ALA A 426 18.08 27.66 -3.97
N CYS A 427 18.97 26.70 -3.74
CA CYS A 427 19.41 26.33 -2.40
C CYS A 427 20.04 27.56 -1.71
N GLY A 428 19.51 27.91 -0.54
CA GLY A 428 20.15 28.89 0.32
C GLY A 428 21.57 28.46 0.68
N PRO A 429 22.46 29.39 1.07
CA PRO A 429 23.80 29.03 1.54
C PRO A 429 23.65 28.01 2.66
N ALA A 430 24.34 26.87 2.55
CA ALA A 430 24.34 25.85 3.59
C ALA A 430 24.64 26.53 4.94
N ALA A 431 23.75 26.32 5.92
CA ALA A 431 23.97 26.84 7.25
C ALA A 431 25.37 26.37 7.70
N PRO A 432 26.26 27.28 8.16
CA PRO A 432 27.58 26.86 8.60
C PRO A 432 27.39 25.81 9.68
N ALA A 433 28.10 24.69 9.57
CA ALA A 433 28.01 23.62 10.56
C ALA A 433 28.40 24.17 11.94
N ASP A 434 27.38 24.44 12.77
CA ASP A 434 27.59 25.15 14.02
C ASP A 434 28.53 24.33 14.91
N SER A 435 29.63 24.98 15.31
CA SER A 435 30.50 24.46 16.35
C SER A 435 29.67 24.17 17.60
N PRO A 436 29.95 23.09 18.35
CA PRO A 436 28.99 22.50 19.29
C PRO A 436 28.46 23.54 20.28
N ALA A 437 27.20 23.92 20.10
CA ALA A 437 26.50 24.79 21.02
C ALA A 437 26.50 24.12 22.41
N THR A 438 27.10 24.80 23.39
CA THR A 438 27.09 24.33 24.78
C THR A 438 25.65 24.13 25.22
N LEU A 439 25.28 22.89 25.53
CA LEU A 439 23.95 22.52 26.01
C LEU A 439 23.65 23.27 27.32
N ALA A 440 22.88 24.35 27.22
CA ALA A 440 22.19 24.92 28.36
C ALA A 440 21.10 23.93 28.79
N ALA A 441 21.16 23.46 30.03
CA ALA A 441 20.21 22.49 30.55
C ALA A 441 18.77 23.07 30.52
N PRO A 442 17.75 22.26 30.18
CA PRO A 442 16.37 22.73 30.19
C PRO A 442 15.95 23.11 31.62
N SER A 443 15.39 24.31 31.76
CA SER A 443 14.82 24.76 33.04
C SER A 443 13.55 23.97 33.35
N ALA A 444 13.43 23.49 34.58
CA ALA A 444 12.27 22.73 35.03
C ALA A 444 10.97 23.57 34.97
N PRO A 445 9.81 22.98 34.66
CA PRO A 445 8.53 23.68 34.66
C PRO A 445 8.19 24.18 36.07
N SER A 446 7.76 25.43 36.17
CA SER A 446 7.37 26.04 37.44
C SER A 446 6.03 25.49 37.92
N ALA A 447 5.93 25.17 39.22
CA ALA A 447 4.68 24.76 39.84
C ALA A 447 3.65 25.92 39.89
N PRO A 448 2.35 25.65 39.81
CA PRO A 448 1.32 26.66 40.07
C PRO A 448 1.36 27.05 41.56
N GLY A 449 1.41 28.35 41.85
CA GLY A 449 1.52 28.85 43.22
C GLY A 449 0.20 28.83 43.99
N ASP A 450 0.30 28.58 45.30
CA ASP A 450 -0.82 28.63 46.25
C ASP A 450 -1.50 30.01 46.32
N LYS A 451 -2.81 29.98 46.57
CA LYS A 451 -3.48 31.03 47.36
C LYS A 451 -4.37 30.40 48.44
N ALA A 452 -4.23 30.95 49.65
CA ALA A 452 -4.75 30.38 50.89
C ALA A 452 -6.12 30.93 51.32
N GLY A 453 -6.72 30.24 52.30
CA GLY A 453 -7.97 30.58 53.00
C GLY A 453 -8.92 29.36 53.03
N ASP A 454 -9.41 28.85 54.16
CA ASP A 454 -9.22 29.22 55.57
C ASP A 454 -9.30 27.96 56.47
N ALA A 455 -8.87 28.06 57.72
CA ALA A 455 -8.74 26.93 58.65
C ALA A 455 -10.03 26.56 59.42
N VAL A 456 -10.24 25.26 59.70
CA VAL A 456 -10.79 24.73 60.97
C VAL A 456 -10.13 23.37 61.27
N ALA A 457 -9.84 23.10 62.54
CA ALA A 457 -9.15 21.89 63.02
C ALA A 457 -10.11 20.76 63.43
N THR A 458 -9.62 19.51 63.40
CA THR A 458 -9.69 18.52 64.52
C THR A 458 -8.85 17.27 64.20
N ASP A 459 -8.24 16.69 65.23
CA ASP A 459 -7.34 15.52 65.20
C ASP A 459 -7.41 14.83 66.59
N PRO A 460 -6.84 13.63 66.83
CA PRO A 460 -6.65 12.46 65.95
C PRO A 460 -7.83 11.48 66.23
N PRO A 461 -7.74 10.22 66.74
CA PRO A 461 -6.70 9.16 66.82
C PRO A 461 -6.84 8.12 65.67
N ALA A 462 -6.13 6.97 65.59
CA ALA A 462 -4.77 6.51 65.94
C ALA A 462 -4.74 4.96 65.74
N ASP A 463 -3.53 4.37 65.76
CA ASP A 463 -3.16 2.94 65.69
C ASP A 463 -2.94 2.30 64.30
N SER A 464 -1.86 1.53 64.06
CA SER A 464 -0.56 1.44 64.79
C SER A 464 0.43 0.62 63.95
N ALA A 465 1.73 0.96 63.99
CA ALA A 465 2.96 0.20 63.63
C ALA A 465 2.98 -0.70 62.35
N GLY A 466 4.04 -0.76 61.54
CA GLY A 466 5.37 -0.15 61.65
C GLY A 466 6.48 -1.17 61.30
N GLU A 467 7.33 -0.83 60.32
CA GLU A 467 8.75 -1.25 60.16
C GLU A 467 9.09 -2.77 60.01
N SER A 468 10.20 -3.20 59.39
CA SER A 468 11.14 -2.57 58.44
C SER A 468 12.16 -3.60 57.90
N ALA A 469 12.51 -3.50 56.61
CA ALA A 469 13.87 -3.57 56.01
C ALA A 469 14.82 -4.81 56.13
N GLY A 470 15.74 -4.90 55.15
CA GLY A 470 16.91 -5.81 55.11
C GLY A 470 16.72 -7.03 54.19
N GLU A 471 17.24 -7.19 52.96
CA GLU A 471 18.50 -6.83 52.26
C GLU A 471 19.44 -8.07 52.04
N LYS A 472 20.01 -8.15 50.82
CA LYS A 472 21.16 -8.97 50.35
C LYS A 472 21.02 -10.48 50.05
N ALA A 473 20.86 -10.77 48.76
CA ALA A 473 21.77 -11.53 47.87
C ALA A 473 22.73 -12.60 48.44
N ALA A 474 22.72 -13.82 47.86
CA ALA A 474 23.74 -14.26 46.86
C ALA A 474 23.82 -15.80 46.64
N ASP A 475 24.18 -16.17 45.40
CA ASP A 475 25.09 -17.28 44.99
C ASP A 475 24.60 -18.73 44.68
N LYS A 476 25.12 -19.23 43.53
CA LYS A 476 25.48 -20.61 43.10
C LYS A 476 24.46 -21.74 42.83
N ALA A 477 24.21 -21.92 41.53
CA ALA A 477 24.52 -23.11 40.69
C ALA A 477 24.78 -24.51 41.31
N GLY A 478 24.10 -25.51 40.73
CA GLY A 478 24.43 -26.95 40.75
C GLY A 478 23.44 -27.71 39.85
N ALA A 479 23.82 -28.13 38.63
CA ALA A 479 24.42 -29.42 38.29
C ALA A 479 23.39 -30.56 38.05
N ALA A 480 23.49 -31.21 36.89
CA ALA A 480 22.52 -32.20 36.40
C ALA A 480 22.75 -33.63 36.94
N GLN A 481 21.71 -34.48 36.88
CA GLN A 481 21.89 -35.93 36.85
C GLN A 481 20.72 -36.67 36.16
N LYS A 482 21.02 -37.84 35.59
CA LYS A 482 20.14 -38.67 34.74
C LYS A 482 20.27 -40.14 35.16
N ALA A 483 19.15 -40.84 35.33
CA ALA A 483 19.04 -42.31 35.45
C ALA A 483 17.60 -42.70 35.02
N THR A 484 17.27 -43.65 34.12
CA THR A 484 17.52 -45.11 34.07
C THR A 484 17.08 -45.82 35.36
N GLY A 485 16.08 -46.71 35.45
CA GLY A 485 15.24 -47.53 34.55
C GLY A 485 14.39 -48.47 35.46
N PRO A 486 14.13 -49.76 35.16
CA PRO A 486 13.49 -50.32 33.95
C PRO A 486 12.43 -51.45 34.24
N ALA A 487 11.70 -51.86 33.18
CA ALA A 487 11.07 -53.20 32.94
C ALA A 487 9.91 -53.68 33.87
N THR A 488 9.05 -54.67 33.53
CA THR A 488 9.11 -55.83 32.59
C THR A 488 7.72 -56.29 32.03
N ASP A 489 7.67 -56.75 30.77
CA ASP A 489 6.98 -57.96 30.20
C ASP A 489 5.45 -58.25 30.31
N PRO A 490 4.87 -59.19 29.52
CA PRO A 490 5.21 -59.64 28.15
C PRO A 490 4.00 -59.90 27.19
N THR A 491 4.30 -60.28 25.94
CA THR A 491 3.44 -60.67 24.80
C THR A 491 2.66 -62.01 24.99
N PRO A 492 1.59 -62.31 24.20
CA PRO A 492 1.77 -62.99 22.89
C PRO A 492 0.75 -62.62 21.76
N GLY A 493 1.05 -63.02 20.50
CA GLY A 493 0.07 -63.09 19.38
C GLY A 493 -0.70 -64.43 19.39
N PRO A 494 -1.25 -64.97 18.25
CA PRO A 494 -1.09 -64.55 16.83
C PRO A 494 -2.38 -64.66 15.92
N ALA A 495 -2.25 -64.25 14.64
CA ALA A 495 -2.96 -64.75 13.42
C ALA A 495 -4.53 -64.70 13.37
N ASP A 496 -5.27 -64.94 12.28
CA ASP A 496 -5.00 -65.55 10.95
C ASP A 496 -6.12 -65.23 9.90
N LYS A 497 -5.98 -65.71 8.65
CA LYS A 497 -6.97 -65.93 7.53
C LYS A 497 -7.14 -64.83 6.47
N THR A 498 -6.53 -64.93 5.27
CA THR A 498 -6.87 -65.72 4.04
C THR A 498 -8.11 -65.22 3.28
N THR A 499 -8.17 -65.04 1.95
CA THR A 499 -7.68 -65.86 0.79
C THR A 499 -7.64 -64.94 -0.47
N GLN A 500 -6.68 -64.93 -1.41
CA GLN A 500 -6.47 -65.83 -2.57
C GLN A 500 -7.78 -66.19 -3.35
N LYS A 501 -7.88 -66.28 -4.70
CA LYS A 501 -6.95 -66.22 -5.85
C LYS A 501 -7.76 -66.20 -7.19
N SER A 502 -7.12 -65.87 -8.33
CA SER A 502 -7.46 -66.35 -9.72
C SER A 502 -8.66 -65.71 -10.47
N THR A 503 -8.71 -65.55 -11.81
CA THR A 503 -7.74 -65.55 -12.95
C THR A 503 -8.50 -65.21 -14.27
N THR A 504 -7.84 -64.59 -15.28
CA THR A 504 -8.01 -64.75 -16.77
C THR A 504 -9.40 -64.54 -17.43
N SER A 505 -9.58 -64.10 -18.69
CA SER A 505 -8.71 -63.51 -19.74
C SER A 505 -9.59 -63.02 -20.92
N ASP A 506 -8.96 -62.33 -21.88
CA ASP A 506 -9.30 -62.21 -23.31
C ASP A 506 -10.42 -61.27 -23.82
N ALA A 507 -10.04 -60.51 -24.85
CA ALA A 507 -10.86 -59.77 -25.81
C ALA A 507 -10.73 -60.50 -27.20
N PRO A 508 -10.89 -59.90 -28.40
CA PRO A 508 -11.65 -58.71 -28.84
C PRO A 508 -12.55 -59.00 -30.09
N GLY A 509 -13.18 -57.97 -30.67
CA GLY A 509 -13.77 -58.02 -32.04
C GLY A 509 -14.77 -56.87 -32.29
N THR A 510 -14.45 -55.80 -33.03
CA THR A 510 -14.37 -55.60 -34.51
C THR A 510 -15.71 -55.43 -35.24
N GLY A 511 -15.83 -54.33 -35.99
CA GLY A 511 -16.95 -54.04 -36.92
C GLY A 511 -16.69 -52.77 -37.75
N THR A 512 -16.26 -52.92 -38.99
CA THR A 512 -15.83 -51.86 -39.94
C THR A 512 -16.66 -51.84 -41.23
N SER A 513 -16.89 -50.66 -41.82
CA SER A 513 -17.11 -50.40 -43.28
C SER A 513 -17.58 -48.95 -43.49
N THR A 514 -17.31 -48.19 -44.58
CA THR A 514 -16.24 -48.18 -45.61
C THR A 514 -16.26 -46.81 -46.33
N ALA A 515 -15.06 -46.28 -46.63
CA ALA A 515 -14.59 -45.51 -47.81
C ALA A 515 -15.56 -44.82 -48.81
N ASP A 516 -15.22 -43.58 -49.21
CA ASP A 516 -14.66 -43.29 -50.56
C ASP A 516 -14.08 -41.84 -50.66
N ASP A 517 -13.07 -41.66 -51.51
CA ASP A 517 -12.40 -40.42 -51.98
C ASP A 517 -12.06 -40.65 -53.47
N PRO A 518 -12.05 -39.65 -54.38
CA PRO A 518 -10.74 -39.15 -54.81
C PRO A 518 -10.65 -37.70 -55.38
N THR A 519 -9.56 -37.02 -55.02
CA THR A 519 -8.61 -36.25 -55.90
C THR A 519 -8.88 -34.85 -56.49
N THR A 520 -7.79 -34.04 -56.48
CA THR A 520 -7.37 -32.96 -57.43
C THR A 520 -8.16 -31.63 -57.45
N SER A 521 -7.60 -30.41 -57.56
CA SER A 521 -6.26 -29.89 -57.97
C SER A 521 -5.89 -28.54 -57.31
N ALA A 522 -4.60 -28.17 -57.33
CA ALA A 522 -4.06 -26.78 -57.30
C ALA A 522 -3.62 -26.36 -58.75
N PRO A 523 -3.03 -25.18 -59.09
CA PRO A 523 -2.37 -24.15 -58.26
C PRO A 523 -2.54 -22.67 -58.76
N ALA A 524 -1.54 -21.80 -58.47
CA ALA A 524 -1.21 -20.45 -59.00
C ALA A 524 -1.85 -19.23 -58.28
N GLU A 525 -1.19 -18.06 -58.11
CA GLU A 525 0.25 -17.65 -58.06
C GLU A 525 0.33 -16.25 -57.38
N ALA A 526 1.52 -15.76 -56.99
CA ALA A 526 1.73 -14.50 -56.24
C ALA A 526 1.77 -13.23 -57.14
N PRO A 527 1.89 -11.97 -56.62
CA PRO A 527 3.10 -11.47 -55.91
C PRO A 527 2.85 -10.54 -54.70
N GLY A 528 3.88 -10.29 -53.88
CA GLY A 528 3.85 -9.39 -52.71
C GLY A 528 4.50 -8.01 -52.95
N PRO A 529 4.86 -7.27 -51.87
CA PRO A 529 6.08 -6.44 -51.94
C PRO A 529 6.93 -6.35 -50.64
N ALA A 530 8.25 -6.27 -50.87
CA ALA A 530 9.34 -5.57 -50.16
C ALA A 530 9.33 -5.31 -48.63
N SER A 531 10.42 -5.75 -47.97
CA SER A 531 10.92 -5.26 -46.67
C SER A 531 12.05 -4.21 -46.84
N PRO A 532 12.28 -3.33 -45.85
CA PRO A 532 13.56 -2.66 -45.63
C PRO A 532 14.36 -3.25 -44.45
N THR A 533 15.67 -2.97 -44.43
CA THR A 533 16.71 -3.65 -43.66
C THR A 533 17.00 -3.05 -42.28
N ALA A 534 17.34 -3.88 -41.28
CA ALA A 534 17.94 -3.47 -40.01
C ALA A 534 19.45 -3.84 -39.96
N PRO A 535 20.32 -3.05 -39.29
CA PRO A 535 21.76 -3.31 -39.20
C PRO A 535 22.12 -4.35 -38.12
N ALA A 536 23.31 -4.95 -38.26
CA ALA A 536 23.75 -6.10 -37.47
C ALA A 536 24.42 -5.75 -36.13
N ALA A 537 24.27 -6.64 -35.14
CA ALA A 537 25.10 -6.72 -33.94
C ALA A 537 26.13 -7.87 -34.07
N PRO A 538 27.31 -7.79 -33.43
CA PRO A 538 28.38 -8.80 -33.57
C PRO A 538 28.10 -10.06 -32.76
N THR A 539 28.68 -11.17 -33.24
CA THR A 539 28.65 -12.49 -32.61
C THR A 539 29.59 -12.61 -31.43
N ASP A 540 29.19 -13.32 -30.37
CA ASP A 540 30.14 -14.11 -29.59
C ASP A 540 29.54 -15.46 -29.17
N ALA A 541 30.39 -16.48 -29.02
CA ALA A 541 30.00 -17.89 -28.99
C ALA A 541 30.16 -18.51 -27.59
N GLY A 542 29.05 -18.92 -26.98
CA GLY A 542 29.02 -19.59 -25.68
C GLY A 542 28.09 -20.81 -25.65
N THR A 543 28.66 -22.01 -25.62
CA THR A 543 27.97 -23.30 -25.69
C THR A 543 26.89 -23.46 -24.61
N ARG A 544 25.62 -23.66 -25.01
CA ARG A 544 24.55 -24.16 -24.13
C ARG A 544 24.31 -25.65 -24.36
N GLN A 545 24.47 -26.47 -23.32
CA GLN A 545 23.88 -27.81 -23.28
C GLN A 545 22.41 -27.71 -22.86
N ALA A 546 21.55 -28.50 -23.50
CA ALA A 546 20.12 -28.51 -23.21
C ALA A 546 19.80 -29.37 -21.98
N ALA A 547 18.92 -28.87 -21.12
CA ALA A 547 18.24 -29.64 -20.08
C ALA A 547 16.74 -29.35 -20.13
N THR A 548 15.94 -30.41 -20.16
CA THR A 548 14.47 -30.39 -20.29
C THR A 548 13.80 -29.81 -19.04
N PRO A 549 12.71 -29.02 -19.16
CA PRO A 549 12.00 -28.51 -17.99
C PRO A 549 11.26 -29.66 -17.25
N GLY A 550 11.62 -29.88 -15.99
CA GLY A 550 10.88 -30.73 -15.07
C GLY A 550 9.93 -29.91 -14.22
N THR A 551 8.64 -30.26 -14.25
CA THR A 551 7.64 -29.73 -13.31
C THR A 551 7.94 -30.19 -11.89
N GLY A 552 8.27 -29.27 -10.99
CA GLY A 552 8.51 -29.58 -9.58
C GLY A 552 8.29 -28.36 -8.69
N ALA A 553 7.29 -28.43 -7.81
CA ALA A 553 7.09 -27.42 -6.77
C ALA A 553 8.28 -27.44 -5.80
N ALA A 554 8.95 -26.31 -5.63
CA ALA A 554 10.12 -26.19 -4.76
C ALA A 554 9.70 -26.05 -3.29
N GLN A 555 9.62 -27.17 -2.57
CA GLN A 555 9.49 -27.15 -1.11
C GLN A 555 10.79 -26.64 -0.48
N ARG A 556 10.66 -25.71 0.47
CA ARG A 556 11.78 -25.00 1.12
C ARG A 556 12.38 -25.84 2.25
N ALA A 557 13.72 -25.83 2.37
CA ALA A 557 14.39 -26.40 3.54
C ALA A 557 14.25 -25.46 4.76
N PRO A 558 14.07 -25.98 5.99
CA PRO A 558 13.94 -25.15 7.19
C PRO A 558 15.29 -24.53 7.61
N SER A 559 15.26 -23.25 7.97
CA SER A 559 16.40 -22.56 8.58
C SER A 559 16.53 -22.98 10.04
N VAL A 560 17.66 -23.58 10.41
CA VAL A 560 17.94 -24.00 11.79
C VAL A 560 18.37 -22.80 12.61
N ALA A 561 17.50 -22.33 13.51
CA ALA A 561 17.91 -21.47 14.61
C ALA A 561 18.83 -22.26 15.55
N THR A 562 19.98 -21.68 15.89
CA THR A 562 20.94 -22.21 16.89
C THR A 562 20.95 -21.21 18.06
N PRO A 563 20.92 -21.67 19.33
CA PRO A 563 20.45 -20.87 20.46
C PRO A 563 21.40 -19.76 20.94
#